data_AF-A0A7C8YIF6-F1
#
_entry.id   AF-A0A7C8YIF6-F1
#
_cell.length_a   1.000
_cell.length_b   1.000
_cell.length_c   1.000
_cell.angle_alpha   90.00
_cell.angle_beta   90.00
_cell.angle_gamma   90.00
#
_symmetry.space_group_name_H-M   'P 1'
#
loop_
_entity.id
_entity.type
_entity.pdbx_description
1 polymer ?
#
loop_
_entity_poly.entity_id
_entity_poly.type
_entity_poly.pdbx_seq_one_letter_code
_entity_poly.pdbx_strand_id
1 'polypeptide(L)'
;FFQLRAVLLWTINDFPALGNLSGWNVYGKFACPSCNMSTCSIRLKYGNKFSFMGHQRFCDDLTNCKPPSGAQVLEQMKNMEFTLGKMSGQATGVPEYTWKKRSIFFELSYWEHNLMRHNLDVMHIEKNICDNIVSTLLNIDHKSKDNLKARRDIEH
;
A
#
# COMPACT_ATOMS: atom_id res chain seq x y z
N PHE A 1 -1.35 -34.04 28.09
CA PHE A 1 -1.17 -33.37 26.77
C PHE A 1 -1.71 -31.96 26.87
N PHE A 2 -0.92 -30.95 26.46
CA PHE A 2 -1.36 -29.56 26.42
C PHE A 2 -1.73 -29.21 24.98
N GLN A 3 -2.91 -28.62 24.78
CA GLN A 3 -3.37 -28.18 23.47
C GLN A 3 -3.05 -26.70 23.28
N LEU A 4 -1.99 -26.41 22.53
CA LEU A 4 -1.62 -25.04 22.17
C LEU A 4 -2.59 -24.51 21.11
N ARG A 5 -3.09 -23.29 21.30
CA ARG A 5 -3.86 -22.53 20.31
C ARG A 5 -3.11 -21.25 19.99
N ALA A 6 -2.99 -20.92 18.71
CA ALA A 6 -2.34 -19.70 18.24
C ALA A 6 -3.32 -18.88 17.39
N VAL A 7 -3.22 -17.55 17.49
CA VAL A 7 -4.05 -16.59 16.76
C VAL A 7 -3.13 -15.48 16.24
N LEU A 8 -3.35 -15.05 15.00
CA LEU A 8 -2.64 -13.94 14.38
C LEU A 8 -3.43 -12.65 14.64
N LEU A 9 -2.86 -11.74 15.43
CA LEU A 9 -3.52 -10.46 15.76
C LEU A 9 -3.34 -9.41 14.67
N TRP A 10 -2.10 -9.16 14.25
CA TRP A 10 -1.78 -8.22 13.18
C TRP A 10 -0.39 -8.51 12.62
N THR A 11 -0.09 -7.88 11.50
CA THR A 11 1.24 -7.94 10.87
C THR A 11 1.87 -6.55 10.89
N ILE A 12 3.18 -6.46 11.16
CA ILE A 12 3.95 -5.21 11.12
C ILE A 12 4.92 -5.32 9.96
N ASN A 13 4.78 -4.45 8.97
CA ASN A 13 5.54 -4.55 7.73
C ASN A 13 5.86 -3.18 7.16
N ASP A 14 6.97 -3.06 6.44
CA ASP A 14 7.18 -1.92 5.57
C ASP A 14 6.15 -1.90 4.43
N PHE A 15 6.08 -0.78 3.70
CA PHE A 15 5.06 -0.58 2.67
C PHE A 15 5.15 -1.61 1.51
N PRO A 16 6.35 -1.98 1.01
CA PRO A 16 6.49 -3.06 0.03
C PRO A 16 6.05 -4.44 0.54
N ALA A 17 6.47 -4.84 1.75
CA ALA A 17 6.08 -6.14 2.31
C ALA A 17 4.60 -6.19 2.63
N LEU A 18 3.98 -5.06 2.99
CA LEU A 18 2.53 -4.95 3.12
C LEU A 18 1.81 -5.35 1.83
N GLY A 19 2.22 -4.83 0.68
CA GLY A 19 1.63 -5.21 -0.61
C GLY A 19 1.77 -6.70 -0.89
N ASN A 20 2.92 -7.28 -0.50
CA ASN A 20 3.15 -8.71 -0.62
C ASN A 20 2.34 -9.55 0.38
N LEU A 21 2.00 -9.08 1.57
CA LEU A 21 1.25 -9.91 2.53
C LEU A 21 -0.26 -9.76 2.36
N SER A 22 -0.73 -8.54 2.12
CA SER A 22 -2.15 -8.25 1.86
C SER A 22 -2.58 -8.69 0.47
N GLY A 23 -1.65 -8.71 -0.50
CA GLY A 23 -1.95 -8.85 -1.92
C GLY A 23 -2.43 -7.55 -2.58
N TRP A 24 -2.44 -6.44 -1.85
CA TRP A 24 -2.79 -5.11 -2.34
C TRP A 24 -1.68 -4.54 -3.22
N ASN A 25 -2.04 -3.80 -4.29
CA ASN A 25 -1.06 -3.11 -5.11
C ASN A 25 -0.62 -1.80 -4.47
N VAL A 26 0.60 -1.79 -3.94
CA VAL A 26 1.22 -0.61 -3.30
C VAL A 26 1.98 0.34 -4.24
N TYR A 27 1.95 0.08 -5.56
CA TYR A 27 2.71 0.87 -6.55
C TYR A 27 1.83 1.68 -7.52
N GLY A 28 0.51 1.51 -7.45
CA GLY A 28 -0.44 2.13 -8.38
C GLY A 28 -1.14 3.37 -7.85
N LYS A 29 -2.14 3.84 -8.61
CA LYS A 29 -3.02 4.95 -8.25
C LYS A 29 -3.70 4.76 -6.88
N PHE A 30 -4.03 3.52 -6.55
CA PHE A 30 -4.76 3.14 -5.33
C PHE A 30 -3.85 2.55 -4.24
N ALA A 31 -2.59 2.99 -4.13
CA ALA A 31 -1.64 2.34 -3.23
C ALA A 31 -2.03 2.40 -1.74
N CYS A 32 -2.83 3.37 -1.31
CA CYS A 32 -3.21 3.51 0.09
C CYS A 32 -4.20 2.40 0.50
N PRO A 33 -3.83 1.47 1.40
CA PRO A 33 -4.73 0.42 1.86
C PRO A 33 -5.90 0.95 2.69
N SER A 34 -5.74 2.13 3.31
CA SER A 34 -6.76 2.76 4.14
C SER A 34 -7.83 3.50 3.33
N CYS A 35 -7.45 4.14 2.22
CA CYS A 35 -8.41 4.80 1.33
C CYS A 35 -8.87 3.86 0.20
N ASN A 36 -8.12 2.79 -0.11
CA ASN A 36 -8.49 1.81 -1.14
C ASN A 36 -8.80 2.55 -2.48
N MET A 37 -9.97 2.38 -3.07
CA MET A 37 -10.39 3.04 -4.32
C MET A 37 -10.59 4.56 -4.18
N SER A 38 -10.79 5.09 -2.96
CA SER A 38 -10.91 6.54 -2.73
C SER A 38 -9.56 7.25 -2.59
N THR A 39 -8.45 6.56 -2.86
CA THR A 39 -7.11 7.16 -2.78
C THR A 39 -6.97 8.35 -3.72
N CYS A 40 -6.74 9.53 -3.15
CA CYS A 40 -6.36 10.73 -3.89
C CYS A 40 -4.88 10.66 -4.28
N SER A 41 -4.61 10.33 -5.54
CA SER A 41 -3.26 10.31 -6.10
C SER A 41 -3.17 11.13 -7.38
N ILE A 42 -2.03 11.78 -7.57
CA ILE A 42 -1.66 12.48 -8.80
C ILE A 42 -0.44 11.78 -9.42
N ARG A 43 -0.42 11.65 -10.74
CA ARG A 43 0.77 11.14 -11.44
C ARG A 43 1.68 12.31 -11.79
N LEU A 44 2.90 12.28 -11.27
CA LEU A 44 3.94 13.27 -11.54
C LEU A 44 4.38 13.17 -13.01
N LYS A 45 4.39 14.31 -13.71
CA LYS A 45 4.60 14.40 -15.16
C LYS A 45 6.02 14.00 -15.57
N TYR A 46 7.02 14.46 -14.83
CA TYR A 46 8.43 14.22 -15.13
C TYR A 46 8.94 12.96 -14.41
N GLY A 47 8.57 12.80 -13.14
CA GLY A 47 8.96 11.67 -12.31
C GLY A 47 8.27 10.34 -12.66
N ASN A 48 7.13 10.38 -13.35
CA ASN A 48 6.33 9.20 -13.74
C ASN A 48 5.90 8.30 -12.56
N LYS A 49 5.85 8.87 -11.35
CA LYS A 49 5.43 8.21 -10.11
C LYS A 49 4.09 8.76 -9.65
N PHE A 50 3.36 7.97 -8.89
CA PHE A 50 2.18 8.45 -8.18
C PHE A 50 2.62 9.15 -6.89
N SER A 51 2.13 10.37 -6.69
CA SER A 51 2.21 11.10 -5.43
C SER A 51 0.85 11.02 -4.74
N PHE A 52 0.87 10.71 -3.44
CA PHE A 52 -0.32 10.56 -2.62
C PHE A 52 -0.46 11.81 -1.76
N MET A 53 -1.41 12.67 -2.11
CA MET A 53 -1.60 13.97 -1.46
C MET A 53 -2.42 13.86 -0.16
N GLY A 54 -2.84 12.64 0.19
CA GLY A 54 -3.87 12.35 1.20
C GLY A 54 -3.46 12.39 2.67
N HIS A 55 -2.34 13.03 3.06
CA HIS A 55 -1.96 13.14 4.47
C HIS A 55 -1.92 14.58 5.02
N GLN A 56 -2.09 15.61 4.18
CA GLN A 56 -2.04 16.99 4.65
C GLN A 56 -3.06 17.86 3.91
N ARG A 57 -4.11 18.28 4.61
CA ARG A 57 -4.96 19.46 4.36
C ARG A 57 -5.73 19.61 3.04
N PHE A 58 -5.49 18.81 2.00
CA PHE A 58 -6.08 19.01 0.66
C PHE A 58 -7.13 17.96 0.24
N CYS A 59 -7.56 17.10 1.16
CA CYS A 59 -8.76 16.30 0.98
C CYS A 59 -9.82 16.90 1.90
N ASP A 60 -10.73 17.69 1.32
CA ASP A 60 -11.75 18.43 2.09
C ASP A 60 -12.66 17.51 2.92
N ASP A 61 -12.70 16.22 2.60
CA ASP A 61 -13.46 15.19 3.33
C ASP A 61 -12.56 14.19 4.07
N LEU A 62 -12.18 14.53 5.30
CA LEU A 62 -11.60 13.58 6.28
C LEU A 62 -12.57 12.43 6.65
N THR A 63 -13.85 12.54 6.27
CA THR A 63 -14.93 11.58 6.54
C THR A 63 -14.93 10.38 5.57
N ASN A 64 -14.25 10.49 4.42
CA ASN A 64 -14.34 9.53 3.29
C ASN A 64 -13.18 8.52 3.20
N CYS A 65 -12.07 8.69 3.93
CA CYS A 65 -11.01 7.68 4.02
C CYS A 65 -11.25 6.74 5.22
N LYS A 66 -12.36 6.01 5.18
CA LYS A 66 -12.58 4.89 6.10
C LYS A 66 -11.96 3.63 5.49
N PRO A 67 -11.08 2.91 6.23
CA PRO A 67 -10.56 1.64 5.77
C PRO A 67 -11.72 0.66 5.52
N PRO A 68 -11.65 -0.12 4.43
CA PRO A 68 -12.69 -1.09 4.12
C PRO A 68 -12.78 -2.15 5.22
N SER A 69 -13.99 -2.56 5.57
CA SER A 69 -14.21 -3.69 6.46
C SER A 69 -13.66 -4.97 5.84
N GLY A 70 -13.36 -5.99 6.65
CA GLY A 70 -12.87 -7.25 6.08
C GLY A 70 -13.91 -7.95 5.20
N ALA A 71 -15.20 -7.79 5.51
CA ALA A 71 -16.28 -8.27 4.65
C ALA A 71 -16.28 -7.59 3.28
N GLN A 72 -16.07 -6.27 3.22
CA GLN A 72 -15.93 -5.53 1.96
C GLN A 72 -14.71 -5.98 1.16
N VAL A 73 -13.58 -6.19 1.84
CA VAL A 73 -12.36 -6.71 1.20
C VAL A 73 -12.58 -8.11 0.65
N LEU A 74 -13.24 -8.99 1.40
CA LEU A 74 -13.56 -10.34 0.93
C LEU A 74 -14.48 -10.30 -0.28
N GLU A 75 -15.50 -9.45 -0.28
CA GLU A 75 -16.40 -9.27 -1.42
C GLU A 75 -15.65 -8.80 -2.68
N GLN A 76 -14.72 -7.83 -2.54
CA GLN A 76 -13.83 -7.43 -3.64
C GLN A 76 -13.01 -8.61 -4.17
N MET A 77 -12.67 -9.58 -3.32
CA MET A 77 -11.89 -10.77 -3.69
C MET A 77 -12.69 -11.95 -4.23
N LYS A 78 -14.02 -12.00 -4.04
CA LYS A 78 -14.84 -13.18 -4.37
C LYS A 78 -14.78 -13.56 -5.85
N ASN A 79 -14.71 -12.58 -6.73
CA ASN A 79 -14.74 -12.78 -8.18
C ASN A 79 -13.35 -12.79 -8.84
N MET A 80 -12.28 -12.78 -8.03
CA MET A 80 -10.91 -12.78 -8.55
C MET A 80 -10.36 -14.20 -8.68
N GLU A 81 -10.13 -14.63 -9.91
CA GLU A 81 -9.31 -15.81 -10.17
C GLU A 81 -7.83 -15.43 -10.07
N PHE A 82 -7.16 -15.96 -9.04
CA PHE A 82 -5.71 -15.83 -8.90
C PHE A 82 -5.04 -17.09 -9.41
N THR A 83 -4.31 -16.98 -10.53
CA THR A 83 -3.42 -18.07 -10.96
C THR A 83 -2.11 -17.98 -10.16
N LEU A 84 -1.76 -19.05 -9.45
CA LEU A 84 -0.49 -19.17 -8.73
C LEU A 84 0.65 -19.37 -9.74
N GLY A 85 1.47 -18.34 -9.93
CA GLY A 85 2.60 -18.35 -10.87
C GLY A 85 2.96 -16.95 -11.33
N LYS A 86 4.07 -16.79 -12.07
CA LYS A 86 4.39 -15.52 -12.75
C LYS A 86 3.32 -15.24 -13.81
N MET A 87 2.32 -14.43 -13.48
CA MET A 87 1.46 -13.85 -14.49
C MET A 87 2.22 -12.72 -15.20
N SER A 88 2.53 -12.93 -16.47
CA SER A 88 2.63 -11.85 -17.45
C SER A 88 1.23 -11.58 -18.01
N GLY A 89 0.32 -11.02 -17.21
CA GLY A 89 -1.06 -10.78 -17.66
C GLY A 89 -2.00 -10.36 -16.54
N GLN A 90 -2.91 -9.42 -16.85
CA GLN A 90 -3.88 -8.83 -15.92
C GLN A 90 -4.98 -9.82 -15.51
N ALA A 91 -5.44 -9.74 -14.25
CA ALA A 91 -6.70 -10.36 -13.83
C ALA A 91 -7.88 -9.56 -14.41
N THR A 92 -8.77 -10.24 -15.13
CA THR A 92 -9.99 -9.67 -15.72
C THR A 92 -11.09 -9.49 -14.66
N GLY A 93 -11.82 -8.36 -14.69
CA GLY A 93 -13.03 -8.15 -13.88
C GLY A 93 -12.90 -7.24 -12.65
N VAL A 94 -11.72 -6.68 -12.38
CA VAL A 94 -11.47 -5.68 -11.32
C VAL A 94 -11.04 -4.37 -11.98
N PRO A 95 -11.39 -3.18 -11.43
CA PRO A 95 -10.78 -1.94 -11.86
C PRO A 95 -9.27 -2.15 -11.94
N GLU A 96 -8.73 -1.88 -13.13
CA GLU A 96 -7.35 -2.13 -13.50
C GLU A 96 -6.40 -1.83 -12.31
N TYR A 97 -5.59 -2.81 -11.90
CA TYR A 97 -4.44 -2.66 -10.98
C TYR A 97 -4.66 -2.59 -9.45
N THR A 98 -5.73 -3.09 -8.85
CA THR A 98 -5.89 -2.99 -7.37
C THR A 98 -5.35 -4.17 -6.58
N TRP A 99 -5.82 -5.39 -6.83
CA TRP A 99 -5.37 -6.59 -6.12
C TRP A 99 -4.47 -7.45 -7.01
N LYS A 100 -3.36 -7.94 -6.46
CA LYS A 100 -2.39 -8.80 -7.17
C LYS A 100 -2.51 -10.27 -6.77
N LYS A 101 -2.99 -10.55 -5.56
CA LYS A 101 -3.18 -11.91 -5.05
C LYS A 101 -4.18 -11.94 -3.90
N ARG A 102 -4.73 -13.12 -3.63
CA ARG A 102 -5.44 -13.42 -2.38
C ARG A 102 -4.43 -13.75 -1.29
N SER A 103 -4.55 -13.07 -0.15
CA SER A 103 -3.75 -13.41 1.03
C SER A 103 -4.28 -14.69 1.69
N ILE A 104 -3.36 -15.57 2.11
CA ILE A 104 -3.69 -16.80 2.88
C ILE A 104 -4.37 -16.46 4.21
N PHE A 105 -4.16 -15.25 4.75
CA PHE A 105 -4.81 -14.86 5.99
C PHE A 105 -6.33 -14.83 5.89
N PHE A 106 -6.91 -14.67 4.68
CA PHE A 106 -8.35 -14.78 4.47
C PHE A 106 -8.90 -16.22 4.48
N GLU A 107 -8.05 -17.25 4.69
CA GLU A 107 -8.49 -18.59 5.06
C GLU A 107 -8.82 -18.71 6.55
N LEU A 108 -8.35 -17.77 7.37
CA LEU A 108 -8.65 -17.71 8.80
C LEU A 108 -10.03 -17.07 9.00
N SER A 109 -10.97 -17.81 9.60
CA SER A 109 -12.37 -17.40 9.77
C SER A 109 -12.57 -16.06 10.50
N TYR A 110 -11.66 -15.71 11.41
CA TYR A 110 -11.73 -14.45 12.17
C TYR A 110 -11.10 -13.26 11.45
N TRP A 111 -10.35 -13.47 10.36
CA TRP A 111 -9.56 -12.41 9.74
C TRP A 111 -10.41 -11.30 9.11
N GLU A 112 -11.61 -11.64 8.62
CA GLU A 112 -12.57 -10.66 8.09
C GLU A 112 -13.08 -9.68 9.18
N HIS A 113 -13.13 -10.14 10.42
CA HIS A 113 -13.61 -9.36 11.57
C HIS A 113 -12.49 -8.50 12.18
N ASN A 114 -11.24 -8.73 11.79
CA ASN A 114 -10.11 -7.99 12.31
C ASN A 114 -10.00 -6.61 11.65
N LEU A 115 -10.17 -5.53 12.42
CA LEU A 115 -10.06 -4.16 11.90
C LEU A 115 -8.60 -3.73 11.68
N MET A 116 -7.64 -4.31 12.42
CA MET A 116 -6.22 -3.90 12.44
C MET A 116 -5.32 -5.00 11.84
N ARG A 117 -5.61 -5.44 10.62
CA ARG A 117 -4.89 -6.56 9.97
C ARG A 117 -3.42 -6.27 9.67
N HIS A 118 -3.15 -5.05 9.24
CA HIS A 118 -1.88 -4.65 8.67
C HIS A 118 -1.43 -3.31 9.23
N ASN A 119 -0.31 -3.32 9.94
CA ASN A 119 0.33 -2.15 10.51
C ASN A 119 1.63 -1.84 9.76
N LEU A 120 1.93 -0.56 9.63
CA LEU A 120 3.18 -0.11 9.02
C LEU A 120 4.32 -0.15 10.02
N ASP A 121 5.47 -0.66 9.59
CA ASP A 121 6.71 -0.63 10.34
C ASP A 121 7.30 0.78 10.29
N VAL A 122 6.99 1.56 11.34
CA VAL A 122 7.43 2.95 11.48
C VAL A 122 8.96 3.05 11.51
N MET A 123 9.66 2.10 12.14
CA MET A 123 11.12 2.17 12.26
C MET A 123 11.80 2.11 10.89
N HIS A 124 11.34 1.20 10.03
CA HIS A 124 11.89 1.08 8.67
C HIS A 124 11.51 2.29 7.80
N ILE A 125 10.31 2.84 7.98
CA ILE A 125 9.86 4.05 7.27
C ILE A 125 10.71 5.26 7.68
N GLU A 126 10.87 5.49 8.98
CA GLU A 126 11.65 6.61 9.52
C GLU A 126 13.10 6.52 9.06
N LYS A 127 13.74 5.35 9.18
CA LYS A 127 15.10 5.14 8.69
C LYS A 127 15.24 5.52 7.22
N ASN A 128 14.33 5.04 6.36
CA ASN A 128 14.35 5.36 4.94
C ASN A 128 14.20 6.87 4.67
N ILE A 129 13.35 7.56 5.44
CA ILE A 129 13.17 9.02 5.31
C ILE A 129 14.43 9.76 5.76
N CYS A 130 14.97 9.42 6.94
CA CYS A 130 16.19 10.02 7.48
C CYS A 130 17.38 9.86 6.54
N ASP A 131 17.59 8.65 6.00
CA ASP A 131 18.68 8.39 5.04
C ASP A 131 18.57 9.26 3.78
N ASN A 132 17.35 9.49 3.29
CA ASN A 132 17.10 10.38 2.14
C ASN A 132 17.35 11.86 2.48
N ILE A 133 16.96 12.32 3.68
CA ILE A 133 17.22 13.70 4.14
C ILE A 133 18.73 13.93 4.25
N VAL A 134 19.45 13.03 4.94
CA VAL A 134 20.91 13.11 5.10
C VAL A 134 21.61 13.09 3.75
N SER A 135 21.19 12.19 2.84
CA SER A 135 21.76 12.13 1.49
C SER A 135 21.56 13.41 0.68
N THR A 136 20.42 14.08 0.87
CA THR A 136 20.12 15.38 0.24
C THR A 136 21.00 16.48 0.84
N LEU A 137 21.07 16.58 2.18
CA LEU A 137 21.84 17.62 2.88
C LEU A 137 23.34 17.55 2.60
N LEU A 138 23.88 16.34 2.52
CA LEU A 138 25.30 16.10 2.25
C LEU A 138 25.64 16.04 0.76
N ASN A 139 24.65 16.27 -0.12
CA ASN A 139 24.78 16.18 -1.58
C ASN A 139 25.50 14.88 -2.02
N ILE A 140 25.09 13.75 -1.45
CA ILE A 140 25.71 12.46 -1.77
C ILE A 140 25.19 12.01 -3.13
N ASP A 141 26.10 11.99 -4.11
CA ASP A 141 25.81 11.56 -5.47
C ASP A 141 25.13 10.18 -5.49
N HIS A 142 24.12 10.05 -6.35
CA HIS A 142 23.29 8.86 -6.56
C HIS A 142 22.42 8.38 -5.38
N LYS A 143 22.56 8.93 -4.17
CA LYS A 143 21.69 8.59 -3.02
C LYS A 143 20.55 9.58 -2.81
N SER A 144 20.77 10.86 -3.12
CA SER A 144 19.72 11.88 -3.00
C SER A 144 18.52 11.60 -3.92
N LYS A 145 17.31 11.86 -3.40
CA LYS A 145 16.07 11.82 -4.19
C LYS A 145 15.76 13.17 -4.86
N ASP A 146 16.49 14.22 -4.52
CA ASP A 146 16.43 15.50 -5.22
C ASP A 146 17.16 15.38 -6.57
N ASN A 147 16.39 15.39 -7.65
CA ASN A 147 16.90 15.29 -9.01
C ASN A 147 16.15 16.28 -9.92
N LEU A 148 16.70 16.53 -11.11
CA LEU A 148 16.11 17.49 -12.06
C LEU A 148 14.64 17.21 -12.40
N LYS A 149 14.22 15.93 -12.43
CA LYS A 149 12.82 15.58 -12.69
C LYS A 149 11.93 15.94 -11.50
N ALA A 150 12.38 15.63 -10.27
CA ALA A 150 11.69 15.98 -9.05
C ALA A 150 11.52 17.49 -8.88
N ARG A 151 12.53 18.30 -9.22
CA ARG A 151 12.43 19.77 -9.20
C ARG A 151 11.38 20.29 -10.19
N ARG A 152 11.37 19.79 -11.42
CA ARG A 152 10.36 20.15 -12.43
C ARG A 152 8.95 19.71 -12.07
N ASP A 153 8.80 18.62 -11.30
CA ASP A 153 7.49 18.18 -10.80
C ASP A 153 6.91 19.13 -9.73
N ILE A 154 7.74 19.96 -9.08
CA ILE A 154 7.33 20.92 -8.05
C ILE A 154 7.05 22.32 -8.62
N GLU A 155 7.64 22.67 -9.77
CA GLU A 155 7.51 23.99 -10.42
C GLU A 155 6.12 24.26 -11.04
N HIS A 156 5.14 23.37 -10.82
CA HIS A 156 3.82 23.39 -11.47
C HIS A 156 2.67 23.72 -10.51
#